data_AF-A0AAX6EDU6-F1
#
_entry.id   AF-A0AAX6EDU6-F1
#
_cell.length_a   1.000
_cell.length_b   1.000
_cell.length_c   1.000
_cell.angle_alpha   90.00
_cell.angle_beta   90.00
_cell.angle_gamma   90.00
#
_symmetry.space_group_name_H-M   'P 1'
#
loop_
_entity.id
_entity.type
_entity.pdbx_description
1 polymer ?
#
loop_
_entity_poly.entity_id
_entity_poly.type
_entity_poly.pdbx_seq_one_letter_code
_entity_poly.pdbx_strand_id
1 'polypeptide(L)'
;MPLLLPRRLPLLPMACGSSHHPVRCSAGTSLPIAAASAAGPSSIRLPHFRIHQRRFLSVSLQRTPSRTTVLFAVLSSSGSRSRRGGGILPIARDIHIASLGDEINVSKRFEILEVKLKEVGIEWDGVAGKFSAMMCPKCQGGREQERSFSLFVREDGKVVAWKCHRAKCGWTGGVQDGKVPNQQVKSKQIRVITEKELQLEPLCEEIRGYLKERGISAETLRRNAVMQRTYLDQTVIAFTYRRDGVLVSCKYRGIPKKFWQEPETERVFYGLDDIKYASDIIIVEGEMDKLSMEEAGYHNCVSVPGGAPSKVSEVLPEEEKDTSFQYLWNCKEYLDKASRIIIATDADAPGQALAEEIARRLGKERCWRVNWPNKSGTEVYKDANEVLMYKGKDALKELIETAELYPIRGLFSFRSFSSEIDDYYHCRSGNEQGVSTGWRALNSLYNVVPGELTVITGVPNSGKSEWIDALLCNINETVGWTFALCSMENKASIHHLIFIDLFEIMQGSFWRSTLRNHSSTLDMEDPLSV
;
A
#
# COMPACT_ATOMS: atom_id res chain seq x y z
N MET A 1 40.28 0.23 -18.36
CA MET A 1 41.62 -0.12 -17.84
C MET A 1 42.28 1.14 -17.29
N PRO A 2 43.11 1.08 -16.24
CA PRO A 2 43.23 0.05 -15.20
C PRO A 2 42.89 0.62 -13.79
N LEU A 3 42.70 -0.24 -12.79
CA LEU A 3 42.76 0.13 -11.37
C LEU A 3 43.72 -0.81 -10.66
N LEU A 4 44.80 -0.25 -10.12
CA LEU A 4 45.82 -0.96 -9.33
C LEU A 4 45.61 -0.67 -7.85
N LEU A 5 45.54 -1.75 -7.06
CA LEU A 5 45.50 -1.71 -5.59
C LEU A 5 46.85 -1.28 -4.98
N PRO A 6 46.83 -0.56 -3.85
CA PRO A 6 47.92 -0.60 -2.89
C PRO A 6 47.49 -1.14 -1.51
N ARG A 7 48.09 -2.29 -1.17
CA ARG A 7 48.68 -2.71 0.12
C ARG A 7 47.99 -2.39 1.47
N ARG A 8 47.82 -3.45 2.26
CA ARG A 8 47.53 -3.44 3.72
C ARG A 8 48.68 -2.84 4.54
N LEU A 9 48.33 -2.23 5.69
CA LEU A 9 49.21 -2.01 6.85
C LEU A 9 48.73 -2.87 8.05
N PRO A 10 49.63 -3.30 8.96
CA PRO A 10 49.28 -4.21 10.05
C PRO A 10 48.89 -3.47 11.35
N LEU A 11 48.08 -4.14 12.19
CA LEU A 11 47.78 -3.69 13.56
C LEU A 11 48.75 -4.32 14.57
N LEU A 12 49.22 -3.51 15.52
CA LEU A 12 49.97 -3.93 16.71
C LEU A 12 49.00 -4.27 17.86
N PRO A 13 49.37 -5.20 18.78
CA PRO A 13 48.55 -5.54 19.94
C PRO A 13 48.88 -4.65 21.15
N MET A 14 47.89 -4.41 22.02
CA MET A 14 48.12 -3.97 23.40
C MET A 14 47.60 -5.02 24.39
N ALA A 15 48.32 -5.19 25.50
CA ALA A 15 48.06 -6.19 26.51
C ALA A 15 47.62 -5.56 27.85
N CYS A 16 46.66 -6.21 28.49
CA CYS A 16 46.32 -6.20 29.92
C CYS A 16 45.34 -7.37 30.10
N GLY A 17 45.21 -8.06 31.23
CA GLY A 17 45.79 -7.94 32.56
C GLY A 17 44.97 -8.87 33.46
N SER A 18 45.61 -9.68 34.30
CA SER A 18 45.00 -10.91 34.86
C SER A 18 44.15 -10.73 36.13
N SER A 19 43.12 -11.56 36.30
CA SER A 19 42.67 -12.04 37.62
C SER A 19 42.00 -13.43 37.55
N HIS A 20 42.33 -14.32 38.49
CA HIS A 20 41.93 -15.73 38.51
C HIS A 20 40.53 -15.99 39.08
N HIS A 21 39.86 -17.05 38.58
CA HIS A 21 39.45 -18.22 39.42
C HIS A 21 39.02 -19.41 38.53
N PRO A 22 39.51 -20.65 38.76
CA PRO A 22 39.13 -21.83 37.97
C PRO A 22 38.15 -22.76 38.68
N VAL A 23 37.24 -23.41 37.92
CA VAL A 23 36.50 -24.60 38.35
C VAL A 23 36.89 -25.78 37.44
N ARG A 24 37.32 -26.89 38.04
CA ARG A 24 37.66 -28.15 37.35
C ARG A 24 36.40 -28.92 36.97
N CYS A 25 36.48 -29.67 35.86
CA CYS A 25 35.91 -31.02 35.76
C CYS A 25 36.82 -31.93 34.93
N SER A 26 37.09 -33.13 35.44
CA SER A 26 37.77 -34.28 34.81
C SER A 26 36.92 -34.88 33.67
N ALA A 27 37.43 -35.35 32.53
CA ALA A 27 38.47 -36.36 32.24
C ALA A 27 38.01 -37.83 32.38
N GLY A 28 38.23 -38.63 31.31
CA GLY A 28 37.84 -40.05 31.17
C GLY A 28 36.51 -40.23 30.37
N THR A 29 36.36 -41.18 29.44
CA THR A 29 37.21 -42.34 29.08
C THR A 29 37.02 -42.71 27.60
N SER A 30 37.97 -43.43 27.00
CA SER A 30 38.08 -43.71 25.57
C SER A 30 37.92 -45.20 25.18
N LEU A 31 37.36 -45.45 23.99
CA LEU A 31 37.55 -46.65 23.14
C LEU A 31 36.91 -47.99 23.62
N PRO A 32 36.76 -49.03 22.77
CA PRO A 32 37.22 -49.16 21.38
C PRO A 32 36.15 -49.56 20.32
N ILE A 33 36.60 -49.49 19.06
CA ILE A 33 35.97 -50.10 17.88
C ILE A 33 36.19 -51.62 17.90
N ALA A 34 35.20 -52.42 17.49
CA ALA A 34 35.38 -53.83 17.15
C ALA A 34 34.69 -54.16 15.81
N ALA A 35 35.42 -54.79 14.91
CA ALA A 35 34.91 -55.25 13.62
C ALA A 35 34.59 -56.75 13.68
N ALA A 36 33.54 -57.19 12.97
CA ALA A 36 33.26 -58.59 12.68
C ALA A 36 32.73 -58.71 11.25
N SER A 37 33.15 -59.74 10.51
CA SER A 37 32.83 -59.93 9.09
C SER A 37 32.27 -61.33 8.79
N ALA A 38 31.55 -61.43 7.66
CA ALA A 38 31.02 -62.64 7.01
C ALA A 38 29.83 -63.32 7.74
N ALA A 39 28.71 -63.67 7.10
CA ALA A 39 28.54 -64.20 5.74
C ALA A 39 27.24 -63.73 5.05
N GLY A 40 27.11 -63.98 3.74
CA GLY A 40 25.89 -63.73 2.95
C GLY A 40 24.80 -64.82 3.13
N PRO A 41 23.68 -64.81 2.35
CA PRO A 41 23.74 -64.65 0.89
C PRO A 41 22.62 -63.79 0.23
N SER A 42 22.64 -63.80 -1.11
CA SER A 42 21.57 -63.43 -2.07
C SER A 42 21.16 -61.97 -2.21
N SER A 43 21.58 -61.39 -3.34
CA SER A 43 21.19 -60.07 -3.85
C SER A 43 19.75 -60.04 -4.39
N ILE A 44 19.00 -59.00 -4.03
CA ILE A 44 17.89 -58.47 -4.84
C ILE A 44 18.23 -57.02 -5.19
N ARG A 45 18.32 -56.70 -6.49
CA ARG A 45 18.53 -55.32 -6.95
C ARG A 45 17.21 -54.55 -6.89
N LEU A 46 17.14 -53.52 -6.07
CA LEU A 46 16.08 -52.49 -6.16
C LEU A 46 16.45 -51.48 -7.27
N PRO A 47 15.47 -50.92 -8.00
CA PRO A 47 15.73 -49.92 -9.02
C PRO A 47 16.13 -48.57 -8.39
N HIS A 48 17.14 -47.91 -8.97
CA HIS A 48 17.53 -46.56 -8.55
C HIS A 48 16.45 -45.54 -8.93
N PHE A 49 15.76 -44.99 -7.94
CA PHE A 49 15.03 -43.72 -8.08
C PHE A 49 15.98 -42.54 -7.83
N ARG A 50 15.84 -41.47 -8.63
CA ARG A 50 16.50 -40.17 -8.40
C ARG A 50 15.45 -39.13 -8.04
N ILE A 51 15.59 -38.55 -6.86
CA ILE A 51 14.84 -37.37 -6.42
C ILE A 51 15.68 -36.13 -6.78
N HIS A 52 15.07 -35.13 -7.40
CA HIS A 52 15.70 -33.84 -7.68
C HIS A 52 14.96 -32.73 -6.93
N GLN A 53 15.64 -32.11 -5.97
CA GLN A 53 15.17 -30.87 -5.34
C GLN A 53 15.59 -29.65 -6.17
N ARG A 54 14.70 -28.66 -6.27
CA ARG A 54 15.03 -27.27 -6.58
C ARG A 54 14.35 -26.37 -5.55
N ARG A 55 15.13 -25.69 -4.73
CA ARG A 55 14.63 -24.70 -3.78
C ARG A 55 14.30 -23.40 -4.51
N PHE A 56 13.06 -22.94 -4.40
CA PHE A 56 12.69 -21.54 -4.61
C PHE A 56 12.42 -20.92 -3.24
N LEU A 57 13.16 -19.87 -2.89
CA LEU A 57 12.87 -19.04 -1.73
C LEU A 57 11.77 -18.04 -2.11
N SER A 58 10.53 -18.32 -1.72
CA SER A 58 9.44 -17.34 -1.73
C SER A 58 9.07 -16.99 -0.29
N VAL A 59 9.37 -15.76 0.13
CA VAL A 59 8.90 -15.23 1.41
C VAL A 59 7.42 -14.87 1.25
N SER A 60 6.55 -15.59 1.94
CA SER A 60 5.11 -15.29 2.00
C SER A 60 4.71 -15.03 3.45
N LEU A 61 4.10 -13.87 3.71
CA LEU A 61 3.54 -13.54 5.02
C LEU A 61 2.42 -14.53 5.36
N GLN A 62 2.69 -15.48 6.26
CA GLN A 62 1.65 -16.36 6.76
C GLN A 62 0.80 -15.65 7.83
N ARG A 63 -0.43 -15.28 7.44
CA ARG A 63 -1.55 -15.36 8.38
C ARG A 63 -1.78 -16.84 8.71
N THR A 64 -2.01 -17.14 9.98
CA THR A 64 -2.37 -18.48 10.47
C THR A 64 -3.52 -19.10 9.67
N PRO A 65 -3.33 -20.25 9.00
CA PRO A 65 -4.42 -21.01 8.41
C PRO A 65 -4.75 -22.23 9.27
N SER A 66 -5.99 -22.35 9.71
CA SER A 66 -6.54 -23.65 10.07
C SER A 66 -6.82 -24.44 8.79
N ARG A 67 -6.34 -25.69 8.71
CA ARG A 67 -6.50 -26.64 7.58
C ARG A 67 -5.85 -26.19 6.27
N THR A 68 -4.60 -26.64 6.06
CA THR A 68 -3.85 -26.44 4.81
C THR A 68 -4.23 -27.50 3.76
N THR A 69 -4.96 -27.11 2.72
CA THR A 69 -5.16 -27.95 1.53
C THR A 69 -3.95 -27.81 0.59
N VAL A 70 -3.31 -28.91 0.24
CA VAL A 70 -2.21 -28.96 -0.75
C VAL A 70 -2.75 -29.43 -2.09
N LEU A 71 -2.35 -28.76 -3.18
CA LEU A 71 -2.81 -29.02 -4.54
C LEU A 71 -1.66 -29.60 -5.39
N PHE A 72 -1.88 -30.75 -6.02
CA PHE A 72 -1.03 -31.26 -7.09
C PHE A 72 -1.74 -31.12 -8.43
N ALA A 73 -1.00 -30.78 -9.49
CA ALA A 73 -1.54 -30.62 -10.84
C ALA A 73 -0.63 -31.25 -11.89
N VAL A 74 -1.24 -32.02 -12.81
CA VAL A 74 -0.66 -32.46 -14.08
C VAL A 74 -1.37 -31.70 -15.20
N LEU A 75 -0.69 -31.34 -16.29
CA LEU A 75 -1.24 -30.50 -17.36
C LEU A 75 -1.20 -31.17 -18.74
N SER A 76 -2.35 -31.14 -19.44
CA SER A 76 -2.50 -31.32 -20.89
C SER A 76 -3.67 -30.44 -21.40
N SER A 77 -3.61 -29.96 -22.64
CA SER A 77 -4.26 -28.69 -23.05
C SER A 77 -5.34 -28.75 -24.16
N SER A 78 -6.52 -28.13 -23.95
CA SER A 78 -7.49 -27.61 -24.98
C SER A 78 -8.69 -26.85 -24.35
N GLY A 79 -9.40 -25.89 -24.97
CA GLY A 79 -9.08 -25.16 -26.22
C GLY A 79 -10.10 -24.17 -26.88
N SER A 80 -11.38 -24.00 -26.49
CA SER A 80 -12.41 -23.35 -27.38
C SER A 80 -13.40 -22.32 -26.77
N ARG A 81 -14.23 -21.67 -27.63
CA ARG A 81 -14.86 -20.33 -27.45
C ARG A 81 -16.41 -20.27 -27.45
N SER A 82 -16.96 -19.32 -26.68
CA SER A 82 -18.01 -18.31 -27.03
C SER A 82 -19.38 -18.68 -27.65
N ARG A 83 -20.49 -18.12 -27.10
CA ARG A 83 -21.42 -17.20 -27.82
C ARG A 83 -22.40 -16.41 -26.91
N ARG A 84 -23.09 -15.41 -27.51
CA ARG A 84 -23.98 -14.40 -26.87
C ARG A 84 -25.46 -14.67 -27.15
N GLY A 85 -26.38 -14.04 -26.40
CA GLY A 85 -27.73 -13.71 -26.89
C GLY A 85 -28.69 -13.08 -25.86
N GLY A 86 -29.53 -12.13 -26.30
CA GLY A 86 -30.75 -11.72 -25.59
C GLY A 86 -30.76 -10.30 -24.99
N GLY A 87 -31.67 -9.43 -25.46
CA GLY A 87 -31.98 -8.12 -24.87
C GLY A 87 -33.48 -7.81 -25.02
N ILE A 88 -34.01 -6.87 -24.22
CA ILE A 88 -35.44 -6.48 -24.20
C ILE A 88 -35.57 -4.95 -24.21
N LEU A 89 -36.57 -4.44 -24.92
CA LEU A 89 -36.88 -3.02 -25.14
C LEU A 89 -37.73 -2.41 -23.99
N PRO A 90 -37.61 -1.10 -23.70
CA PRO A 90 -38.50 -0.39 -22.77
C PRO A 90 -39.75 0.19 -23.46
N ILE A 91 -40.80 0.40 -22.66
CA ILE A 91 -42.13 0.87 -23.06
C ILE A 91 -42.21 2.41 -23.00
N ALA A 92 -42.92 3.02 -23.96
CA ALA A 92 -43.18 4.46 -24.01
C ALA A 92 -44.35 4.90 -23.10
N ARG A 93 -44.30 6.16 -22.64
CA ARG A 93 -45.45 6.88 -22.06
C ARG A 93 -45.39 8.35 -22.48
N ASP A 94 -46.44 8.81 -23.16
CA ASP A 94 -46.64 10.22 -23.54
C ASP A 94 -47.14 11.04 -22.34
N ILE A 95 -46.72 12.31 -22.23
CA ILE A 95 -47.33 13.30 -21.34
C ILE A 95 -47.42 14.68 -22.03
N HIS A 96 -48.66 15.08 -22.31
CA HIS A 96 -49.24 16.41 -22.49
C HIS A 96 -48.40 17.64 -22.92
N ILE A 97 -48.74 18.11 -24.12
CA ILE A 97 -48.98 19.50 -24.60
C ILE A 97 -48.63 20.64 -23.63
N ALA A 98 -47.73 21.52 -24.06
CA ALA A 98 -47.34 22.75 -23.37
C ALA A 98 -48.32 23.92 -23.58
N SER A 99 -48.26 24.91 -22.67
CA SER A 99 -49.02 26.16 -22.74
C SER A 99 -48.36 27.19 -23.66
N LEU A 100 -49.17 27.96 -24.38
CA LEU A 100 -48.77 29.06 -25.30
C LEU A 100 -47.94 30.18 -24.63
N GLY A 101 -47.74 30.16 -23.31
CA GLY A 101 -46.83 31.07 -22.61
C GLY A 101 -45.35 30.64 -22.61
N ASP A 102 -45.04 29.36 -22.83
CA ASP A 102 -43.66 28.84 -22.75
C ASP A 102 -42.88 29.00 -24.07
N GLU A 103 -43.53 28.96 -25.24
CA GLU A 103 -42.86 29.03 -26.55
C GLU A 103 -42.03 30.31 -26.73
N ILE A 104 -42.56 31.45 -26.29
CA ILE A 104 -41.88 32.77 -26.33
C ILE A 104 -40.61 32.78 -25.45
N ASN A 105 -40.55 31.93 -24.41
CA ASN A 105 -39.40 31.78 -23.52
C ASN A 105 -38.38 30.78 -24.08
N VAL A 106 -38.85 29.69 -24.71
CA VAL A 106 -38.02 28.65 -25.31
C VAL A 106 -37.18 29.19 -26.48
N SER A 107 -37.75 29.97 -27.40
CA SER A 107 -36.98 30.54 -28.52
C SER A 107 -35.82 31.43 -28.04
N LYS A 108 -36.06 32.28 -27.03
CA LYS A 108 -35.00 33.12 -26.42
C LYS A 108 -33.93 32.29 -25.71
N ARG A 109 -34.28 31.13 -25.13
CA ARG A 109 -33.27 30.21 -24.58
C ARG A 109 -32.39 29.64 -25.68
N PHE A 110 -32.95 29.24 -26.82
CA PHE A 110 -32.16 28.76 -27.97
C PHE A 110 -31.21 29.83 -28.52
N GLU A 111 -31.64 31.10 -28.64
CA GLU A 111 -30.76 32.22 -29.02
C GLU A 111 -29.56 32.39 -28.07
N ILE A 112 -29.81 32.41 -26.75
CA ILE A 112 -28.76 32.49 -25.71
C ILE A 112 -27.83 31.27 -25.76
N LEU A 113 -28.38 30.11 -26.10
CA LEU A 113 -27.68 28.84 -26.16
C LEU A 113 -26.77 28.73 -27.38
N GLU A 114 -27.20 29.23 -28.54
CA GLU A 114 -26.35 29.38 -29.72
C GLU A 114 -25.16 30.30 -29.48
N VAL A 115 -25.37 31.44 -28.81
CA VAL A 115 -24.27 32.35 -28.43
C VAL A 115 -23.26 31.62 -27.55
N LYS A 116 -23.73 30.93 -26.49
CA LYS A 116 -22.86 30.13 -25.61
C LYS A 116 -22.16 29.00 -26.34
N LEU A 117 -22.78 28.35 -27.32
CA LEU A 117 -22.12 27.30 -28.12
C LEU A 117 -21.02 27.88 -29.02
N LYS A 118 -21.28 29.01 -29.67
CA LYS A 118 -20.29 29.76 -30.47
C LYS A 118 -19.10 30.23 -29.63
N GLU A 119 -19.31 30.67 -28.39
CA GLU A 119 -18.21 31.01 -27.45
C GLU A 119 -17.26 29.84 -27.17
N VAL A 120 -17.75 28.60 -27.18
CA VAL A 120 -16.93 27.38 -27.01
C VAL A 120 -16.51 26.76 -28.35
N GLY A 121 -16.72 27.48 -29.48
CA GLY A 121 -16.33 27.06 -30.82
C GLY A 121 -17.16 25.89 -31.37
N ILE A 122 -18.40 25.73 -30.90
CA ILE A 122 -19.34 24.71 -31.39
C ILE A 122 -20.42 25.41 -32.24
N GLU A 123 -20.46 25.10 -33.52
CA GLU A 123 -21.59 25.45 -34.40
C GLU A 123 -22.60 24.30 -34.39
N TRP A 124 -23.89 24.62 -34.24
CA TRP A 124 -24.96 23.63 -34.17
C TRP A 124 -26.10 23.98 -35.13
N ASP A 125 -26.42 23.03 -35.99
CA ASP A 125 -27.46 23.06 -37.03
C ASP A 125 -28.50 21.93 -36.84
N GLY A 126 -28.44 21.22 -35.71
CA GLY A 126 -29.20 20.00 -35.45
C GLY A 126 -30.60 20.23 -34.89
N VAL A 127 -31.33 19.13 -34.74
CA VAL A 127 -32.68 19.13 -34.14
C VAL A 127 -32.57 18.86 -32.63
N ALA A 128 -33.22 19.69 -31.81
CA ALA A 128 -33.29 19.48 -30.36
C ALA A 128 -33.95 18.13 -30.04
N GLY A 129 -33.58 17.53 -28.89
CA GLY A 129 -34.00 16.18 -28.50
C GLY A 129 -33.20 15.05 -29.16
N LYS A 130 -32.29 15.35 -30.10
CA LYS A 130 -31.45 14.34 -30.79
C LYS A 130 -29.95 14.60 -30.58
N PHE A 131 -29.18 13.51 -30.61
CA PHE A 131 -27.71 13.58 -30.62
C PHE A 131 -27.21 13.86 -32.04
N SER A 132 -26.45 14.93 -32.21
CA SER A 132 -25.73 15.27 -33.44
C SER A 132 -24.29 14.73 -33.40
N ALA A 133 -23.85 14.04 -34.46
CA ALA A 133 -22.48 13.56 -34.61
C ALA A 133 -21.71 14.41 -35.62
N MET A 134 -20.71 15.14 -35.14
CA MET A 134 -20.00 16.18 -35.89
C MET A 134 -18.48 16.13 -35.65
N MET A 135 -17.75 17.04 -36.31
CA MET A 135 -16.31 17.20 -36.12
C MET A 135 -16.04 17.86 -34.76
N CYS A 136 -15.02 17.36 -34.03
CA CYS A 136 -14.64 17.93 -32.75
C CYS A 136 -13.85 19.24 -32.93
N PRO A 137 -14.32 20.40 -32.43
CA PRO A 137 -13.59 21.68 -32.54
C PRO A 137 -12.15 21.62 -32.03
N LYS A 138 -11.90 20.90 -30.92
CA LYS A 138 -10.58 20.85 -30.28
C LYS A 138 -9.55 19.94 -30.95
N CYS A 139 -9.97 18.87 -31.64
CA CYS A 139 -9.04 17.89 -32.22
C CYS A 139 -9.25 17.63 -33.70
N GLN A 140 -10.28 18.23 -34.32
CA GLN A 140 -10.64 18.11 -35.73
C GLN A 140 -10.71 16.66 -36.25
N GLY A 141 -11.16 15.72 -35.39
CA GLY A 141 -11.19 14.29 -35.70
C GLY A 141 -9.81 13.63 -35.80
N GLY A 142 -8.73 14.33 -35.46
CA GLY A 142 -7.36 13.85 -35.60
C GLY A 142 -6.95 13.60 -37.05
N ARG A 143 -6.01 12.68 -37.25
CA ARG A 143 -5.46 12.36 -38.59
C ARG A 143 -6.48 11.79 -39.57
N GLU A 144 -7.51 11.12 -39.06
CA GLU A 144 -8.56 10.45 -39.85
C GLU A 144 -9.81 11.33 -40.05
N GLN A 145 -9.82 12.53 -39.45
CA GLN A 145 -10.94 13.49 -39.53
C GLN A 145 -12.31 12.85 -39.18
N GLU A 146 -12.34 11.96 -38.19
CA GLU A 146 -13.56 11.29 -37.73
C GLU A 146 -14.54 12.25 -37.02
N ARG A 147 -15.84 12.10 -37.31
CA ARG A 147 -16.96 12.77 -36.61
C ARG A 147 -17.20 12.21 -35.21
N SER A 148 -16.15 12.26 -34.39
CA SER A 148 -16.08 11.66 -33.05
C SER A 148 -16.67 12.55 -31.94
N PHE A 149 -17.30 13.68 -32.28
CA PHE A 149 -17.94 14.59 -31.32
C PHE A 149 -19.45 14.43 -31.34
N SER A 150 -20.01 14.04 -30.20
CA SER A 150 -21.45 13.96 -29.98
C SER A 150 -21.91 15.19 -29.20
N LEU A 151 -22.94 15.88 -29.70
CA LEU A 151 -23.60 17.03 -29.09
C LEU A 151 -25.08 16.70 -28.89
N PHE A 152 -25.65 17.05 -27.73
CA PHE A 152 -27.07 16.89 -27.43
C PHE A 152 -27.63 18.19 -26.88
N VAL A 153 -28.72 18.67 -27.46
CA VAL A 153 -29.48 19.84 -26.99
C VAL A 153 -30.87 19.37 -26.59
N ARG A 154 -31.29 19.68 -25.36
CA ARG A 154 -32.62 19.30 -24.85
C ARG A 154 -33.70 20.20 -25.45
N GLU A 155 -34.88 19.63 -25.69
CA GLU A 155 -36.05 20.32 -26.29
C GLU A 155 -36.51 21.56 -25.51
N ASP A 156 -36.26 21.62 -24.20
CA ASP A 156 -36.60 22.76 -23.34
C ASP A 156 -35.61 23.95 -23.43
N GLY A 157 -34.53 23.80 -24.21
CA GLY A 157 -33.44 24.78 -24.35
C GLY A 157 -32.60 24.98 -23.07
N LYS A 158 -32.81 24.18 -22.01
CA LYS A 158 -32.17 24.40 -20.70
C LYS A 158 -30.87 23.61 -20.51
N VAL A 159 -30.66 22.55 -21.28
CA VAL A 159 -29.51 21.65 -21.13
C VAL A 159 -28.89 21.34 -22.48
N VAL A 160 -27.57 21.52 -22.55
CA VAL A 160 -26.72 21.00 -23.61
C VAL A 160 -25.60 20.18 -22.99
N ALA A 161 -25.23 19.08 -23.64
CA ALA A 161 -24.08 18.27 -23.27
C ALA A 161 -23.30 17.85 -24.52
N TRP A 162 -21.98 17.74 -24.41
CA TRP A 162 -21.13 17.24 -25.49
C TRP A 162 -20.01 16.34 -25.01
N LYS A 163 -19.55 15.46 -25.91
CA LYS A 163 -18.44 14.54 -25.68
C LYS A 163 -17.71 14.20 -26.98
N CYS A 164 -16.40 14.37 -26.99
CA CYS A 164 -15.51 13.72 -27.94
C CYS A 164 -15.19 12.29 -27.47
N HIS A 165 -15.54 11.29 -28.29
CA HIS A 165 -15.33 9.88 -28.00
C HIS A 165 -13.88 9.42 -28.29
N ARG A 166 -13.07 10.26 -28.93
CA ARG A 166 -11.68 9.98 -29.25
C ARG A 166 -10.81 9.98 -27.99
N ALA A 167 -10.21 8.84 -27.65
CA ALA A 167 -9.47 8.62 -26.41
C ALA A 167 -8.35 9.64 -26.13
N LYS A 168 -7.68 10.17 -27.17
CA LYS A 168 -6.63 11.20 -27.05
C LYS A 168 -7.15 12.63 -26.88
N CYS A 169 -8.46 12.86 -27.01
CA CYS A 169 -9.08 14.17 -26.86
C CYS A 169 -9.94 14.21 -25.59
N GLY A 170 -10.87 13.25 -25.45
CA GLY A 170 -11.73 13.12 -24.26
C GLY A 170 -12.60 14.34 -23.93
N TRP A 171 -12.63 15.36 -24.79
CA TRP A 171 -13.23 16.66 -24.45
C TRP A 171 -14.74 16.54 -24.21
N THR A 172 -15.15 16.81 -22.99
CA THR A 172 -16.55 16.83 -22.55
C THR A 172 -16.93 18.22 -22.05
N GLY A 173 -18.22 18.47 -22.01
CA GLY A 173 -18.77 19.67 -21.39
C GLY A 173 -20.29 19.71 -21.49
N GLY A 174 -20.84 20.82 -21.05
CA GLY A 174 -22.26 21.09 -21.14
C GLY A 174 -22.58 22.50 -20.64
N VAL A 175 -23.81 22.93 -20.90
CA VAL A 175 -24.38 24.18 -20.41
C VAL A 175 -25.73 23.83 -19.81
N GLN A 176 -25.95 24.21 -18.54
CA GLN A 176 -27.26 24.13 -17.92
C GLN A 176 -27.70 25.53 -17.50
N ASP A 177 -28.92 25.92 -17.88
CA ASP A 177 -29.47 27.20 -17.49
C ASP A 177 -29.62 27.28 -15.96
N GLY A 178 -29.11 28.36 -15.36
CA GLY A 178 -28.99 28.52 -13.90
C GLY A 178 -27.75 27.90 -13.23
N LYS A 179 -26.94 27.07 -13.90
CA LYS A 179 -25.61 26.63 -13.41
C LYS A 179 -24.61 26.52 -14.56
N VAL A 180 -23.80 27.57 -14.75
CA VAL A 180 -22.69 27.56 -15.70
C VAL A 180 -21.63 26.54 -15.25
N PRO A 181 -21.36 25.45 -16.00
CA PRO A 181 -20.26 24.55 -15.69
C PRO A 181 -18.97 25.22 -16.10
N ASN A 182 -18.38 25.99 -15.17
CA ASN A 182 -17.26 26.86 -15.47
C ASN A 182 -15.95 26.06 -15.63
N GLN A 183 -15.79 25.42 -16.78
CA GLN A 183 -14.49 24.99 -17.33
C GLN A 183 -14.02 25.96 -18.42
N GLN A 184 -14.12 27.28 -18.14
CA GLN A 184 -12.96 28.09 -18.47
C GLN A 184 -11.78 27.52 -17.68
N VAL A 185 -10.66 27.29 -18.36
CA VAL A 185 -9.36 27.22 -17.68
C VAL A 185 -9.07 28.62 -17.18
N LYS A 186 -9.71 29.00 -16.07
CA LYS A 186 -9.20 30.10 -15.26
C LYS A 186 -7.82 29.63 -14.80
N SER A 187 -6.78 30.25 -15.36
CA SER A 187 -5.55 30.43 -14.60
C SER A 187 -5.98 31.04 -13.28
N LYS A 188 -6.03 30.23 -12.21
CA LYS A 188 -6.24 30.75 -10.86
C LYS A 188 -5.06 31.66 -10.58
N GLN A 189 -5.27 32.97 -10.76
CA GLN A 189 -4.31 33.96 -10.35
C GLN A 189 -4.14 33.77 -8.85
N ILE A 190 -2.95 33.34 -8.46
CA ILE A 190 -2.60 33.18 -7.05
C ILE A 190 -2.67 34.58 -6.44
N ARG A 191 -3.51 34.73 -5.41
CA ARG A 191 -3.68 36.00 -4.72
C ARG A 191 -2.39 36.32 -3.96
N VAL A 192 -1.71 37.37 -4.41
CA VAL A 192 -0.63 38.00 -3.64
C VAL A 192 -1.27 38.72 -2.46
N ILE A 193 -0.76 38.47 -1.25
CA ILE A 193 -1.28 39.02 0.00
C ILE A 193 -0.21 39.82 0.74
N THR A 194 -0.64 40.74 1.60
CA THR A 194 0.27 41.48 2.49
C THR A 194 -0.19 41.47 3.94
N GLU A 195 0.73 41.64 4.88
CA GLU A 195 0.42 41.71 6.32
C GLU A 195 -0.57 42.84 6.65
N LYS A 196 -0.46 43.98 5.93
CA LYS A 196 -1.36 45.13 6.08
C LYS A 196 -2.77 44.83 5.57
N GLU A 197 -2.89 44.16 4.41
CA GLU A 197 -4.18 43.73 3.86
C GLU A 197 -4.88 42.71 4.78
N LEU A 198 -4.10 41.79 5.36
CA LEU A 198 -4.61 40.81 6.30
C LEU A 198 -4.77 41.34 7.73
N GLN A 199 -4.43 42.61 8.00
CA GLN A 199 -4.52 43.23 9.33
C GLN A 199 -3.78 42.40 10.41
N LEU A 200 -2.58 41.91 10.07
CA LEU A 200 -1.76 41.14 11.00
C LEU A 200 -1.07 42.06 12.01
N GLU A 201 -1.12 41.65 13.27
CA GLU A 201 -0.58 42.40 14.40
C GLU A 201 0.47 41.56 15.16
N PRO A 202 1.38 42.19 15.92
CA PRO A 202 2.22 41.50 16.89
C PRO A 202 1.37 40.79 17.97
N LEU A 203 1.87 39.67 18.49
CA LEU A 203 1.17 38.87 19.50
C LEU A 203 0.94 39.63 20.81
N CYS A 204 -0.31 39.65 21.29
CA CYS A 204 -0.66 40.13 22.63
C CYS A 204 -0.21 39.16 23.73
N GLU A 205 -0.20 39.62 24.97
CA GLU A 205 0.32 38.83 26.10
C GLU A 205 -0.47 37.54 26.37
N GLU A 206 -1.78 37.55 26.11
CA GLU A 206 -2.65 36.36 26.27
C GLU A 206 -2.23 35.22 25.33
N ILE A 207 -1.99 35.54 24.05
CA ILE A 207 -1.54 34.56 23.05
C ILE A 207 -0.10 34.13 23.33
N ARG A 208 0.77 35.05 23.76
CA ARG A 208 2.14 34.72 24.20
C ARG A 208 2.13 33.77 25.40
N GLY A 209 1.22 33.97 26.36
CA GLY A 209 0.97 33.09 27.50
C GLY A 209 0.53 31.69 27.06
N TYR A 210 -0.52 31.60 26.23
CA TYR A 210 -1.04 30.34 25.67
C TYR A 210 0.01 29.52 24.89
N LEU A 211 0.95 30.19 24.21
CA LEU A 211 2.05 29.54 23.49
C LEU A 211 3.20 29.14 24.43
N LYS A 212 3.49 29.96 25.45
CA LYS A 212 4.46 29.64 26.50
C LYS A 212 4.05 28.44 27.35
N GLU A 213 2.76 28.28 27.64
CA GLU A 213 2.19 27.08 28.29
C GLU A 213 2.42 25.79 27.47
N ARG A 214 2.64 25.91 26.16
CA ARG A 214 3.01 24.80 25.26
C ARG A 214 4.51 24.60 25.09
N GLY A 215 5.32 25.28 25.91
CA GLY A 215 6.77 25.23 25.84
C GLY A 215 7.38 26.09 24.72
N ILE A 216 6.60 26.93 24.02
CA ILE A 216 7.10 27.72 22.88
C ILE A 216 7.54 29.10 23.37
N SER A 217 8.80 29.45 23.12
CA SER A 217 9.42 30.70 23.54
C SER A 217 9.06 31.88 22.64
N ALA A 218 9.14 33.10 23.19
CA ALA A 218 8.92 34.32 22.40
C ALA A 218 9.97 34.54 21.30
N GLU A 219 11.16 33.92 21.41
CA GLU A 219 12.18 33.97 20.37
C GLU A 219 11.79 33.12 19.16
N THR A 220 11.39 31.87 19.38
CA THR A 220 10.86 30.97 18.34
C THR A 220 9.66 31.59 17.62
N LEU A 221 8.70 32.16 18.36
CA LEU A 221 7.55 32.86 17.77
C LEU A 221 7.97 34.03 16.86
N ARG A 222 8.97 34.81 17.27
CA ARG A 222 9.53 35.92 16.49
C ARG A 222 10.25 35.44 15.24
N ARG A 223 11.11 34.41 15.33
CA ARG A 223 11.85 33.85 14.17
C ARG A 223 10.89 33.27 13.13
N ASN A 224 9.82 32.63 13.60
CA ASN A 224 8.77 32.04 12.77
C ASN A 224 7.67 33.01 12.33
N ALA A 225 7.81 34.30 12.67
CA ALA A 225 6.84 35.36 12.37
C ALA A 225 5.39 34.95 12.67
N VAL A 226 5.17 34.34 13.84
CA VAL A 226 3.83 34.07 14.35
C VAL A 226 3.22 35.42 14.76
N MET A 227 2.08 35.74 14.16
CA MET A 227 1.35 37.00 14.36
C MET A 227 -0.04 36.70 14.91
N GLN A 228 -0.83 37.73 15.18
CA GLN A 228 -2.25 37.61 15.48
C GLN A 228 -3.09 38.39 14.46
N ARG A 229 -4.40 38.17 14.51
CA ARG A 229 -5.41 39.00 13.84
C ARG A 229 -6.67 39.05 14.71
N THR A 230 -7.42 40.14 14.64
CA THR A 230 -8.80 40.16 15.15
C THR A 230 -9.76 39.63 14.07
N TYR A 231 -10.55 38.60 14.40
CA TYR A 231 -11.53 37.97 13.51
C TYR A 231 -12.84 37.71 14.27
N LEU A 232 -13.94 38.34 13.83
CA LEU A 232 -15.25 38.29 14.50
C LEU A 232 -15.14 38.60 16.01
N ASP A 233 -14.49 39.72 16.33
CA ASP A 233 -14.22 40.21 17.69
C ASP A 233 -13.42 39.24 18.59
N GLN A 234 -12.71 38.27 18.00
CA GLN A 234 -11.82 37.34 18.70
C GLN A 234 -10.39 37.44 18.18
N THR A 235 -9.41 37.43 19.09
CA THR A 235 -7.99 37.33 18.74
C THR A 235 -7.67 35.90 18.29
N VAL A 236 -7.08 35.77 17.09
CA VAL A 236 -6.72 34.48 16.50
C VAL A 236 -5.23 34.46 16.16
N ILE A 237 -4.59 33.30 16.30
CA ILE A 237 -3.18 33.09 15.96
C ILE A 237 -3.06 33.01 14.43
N ALA A 238 -2.11 33.72 13.85
CA ALA A 238 -1.82 33.77 12.43
C ALA A 238 -0.40 33.21 12.16
N PHE A 239 -0.34 32.04 11.52
CA PHE A 239 0.89 31.43 11.04
C PHE A 239 1.17 31.94 9.62
N THR A 240 2.27 32.68 9.46
CA THR A 240 2.64 33.33 8.20
C THR A 240 3.49 32.39 7.33
N TYR A 241 2.93 31.94 6.21
CA TYR A 241 3.65 31.11 5.26
C TYR A 241 4.44 32.01 4.33
N ARG A 242 5.76 31.84 4.30
CA ARG A 242 6.68 32.72 3.58
C ARG A 242 7.57 31.97 2.61
N ARG A 243 7.98 32.67 1.55
CA ARG A 243 9.04 32.28 0.62
C ARG A 243 9.92 33.50 0.38
N ASP A 244 11.23 33.36 0.53
CA ASP A 244 12.22 34.43 0.45
C ASP A 244 11.87 35.64 1.35
N GLY A 245 11.31 35.37 2.54
CA GLY A 245 10.83 36.38 3.49
C GLY A 245 9.50 37.05 3.11
N VAL A 246 8.97 36.84 1.91
CA VAL A 246 7.70 37.41 1.43
C VAL A 246 6.52 36.57 1.89
N LEU A 247 5.43 37.21 2.32
CA LEU A 247 4.18 36.53 2.70
C LEU A 247 3.48 35.92 1.47
N VAL A 248 3.26 34.60 1.50
CA VAL A 248 2.68 33.83 0.39
C VAL A 248 1.31 33.26 0.74
N SER A 249 1.13 32.81 2.00
CA SER A 249 -0.15 32.34 2.52
C SER A 249 -0.24 32.67 4.02
N CYS A 250 -1.43 32.60 4.60
CA CYS A 250 -1.63 32.72 6.04
C CYS A 250 -2.66 31.70 6.50
N LYS A 251 -2.34 30.96 7.57
CA LYS A 251 -3.25 29.99 8.21
C LYS A 251 -3.54 30.47 9.62
N TYR A 252 -4.81 30.43 9.99
CA TYR A 252 -5.28 30.93 11.27
C TYR A 252 -5.71 29.79 12.17
N ARG A 253 -5.55 30.02 13.46
CA ARG A 253 -5.99 29.14 14.53
C ARG A 253 -6.68 29.96 15.61
N GLY A 254 -7.93 29.63 15.90
CA GLY A 254 -8.60 30.10 17.12
C GLY A 254 -7.97 29.48 18.38
N ILE A 255 -8.13 30.15 19.52
CA ILE A 255 -7.88 29.55 20.83
C ILE A 255 -8.70 28.24 21.00
N PRO A 256 -10.01 28.20 20.71
CA PRO A 256 -10.70 26.95 20.39
C PRO A 256 -10.12 26.37 19.10
N LYS A 257 -9.79 25.06 19.07
CA LYS A 257 -9.09 24.33 17.99
C LYS A 257 -9.85 24.30 16.63
N LYS A 258 -10.07 25.46 16.03
CA LYS A 258 -10.62 25.69 14.69
C LYS A 258 -9.53 26.32 13.83
N PHE A 259 -9.39 25.83 12.60
CA PHE A 259 -8.37 26.25 11.65
C PHE A 259 -8.99 26.63 10.32
N TRP A 260 -8.44 27.65 9.67
CA TRP A 260 -8.76 28.04 8.29
C TRP A 260 -7.54 28.71 7.66
N GLN A 261 -7.55 28.88 6.34
CA GLN A 261 -6.43 29.41 5.56
C GLN A 261 -6.93 30.45 4.56
N GLU A 262 -6.09 31.43 4.23
CA GLU A 262 -6.42 32.44 3.21
C GLU A 262 -6.73 31.78 1.85
N PRO A 263 -7.91 32.06 1.26
CA PRO A 263 -8.32 31.44 0.01
C PRO A 263 -7.48 31.95 -1.16
N GLU A 264 -7.32 31.08 -2.17
CA GLU A 264 -6.65 31.38 -3.45
C GLU A 264 -5.18 31.80 -3.34
N THR A 265 -4.54 31.53 -2.20
CA THR A 265 -3.09 31.65 -1.98
C THR A 265 -2.32 30.40 -2.46
N GLU A 266 -1.00 30.53 -2.62
CA GLU A 266 -0.15 29.39 -2.98
C GLU A 266 -0.02 28.42 -1.80
N ARG A 267 -0.11 27.12 -2.08
CA ARG A 267 0.16 26.07 -1.09
C ARG A 267 1.66 25.83 -1.02
N VAL A 268 2.28 26.21 0.09
CA VAL A 268 3.70 25.97 0.41
C VAL A 268 3.81 25.42 1.83
N PHE A 269 4.99 24.97 2.23
CA PHE A 269 5.28 24.58 3.61
C PHE A 269 5.36 25.80 4.55
N TYR A 270 4.97 25.62 5.81
CA TYR A 270 5.32 26.59 6.86
C TYR A 270 6.79 26.42 7.23
N GLY A 271 7.55 27.52 7.29
CA GLY A 271 9.00 27.49 7.50
C GLY A 271 9.83 27.15 6.26
N LEU A 272 9.27 27.24 5.03
CA LEU A 272 9.95 26.86 3.78
C LEU A 272 11.38 27.45 3.63
N ASP A 273 11.57 28.69 4.05
CA ASP A 273 12.87 29.38 3.96
C ASP A 273 13.97 28.71 4.79
N ASP A 274 13.62 28.03 5.88
CA ASP A 274 14.58 27.32 6.75
C ASP A 274 15.24 26.11 6.06
N ILE A 275 14.58 25.52 5.06
CA ILE A 275 15.08 24.32 4.36
C ILE A 275 15.76 24.63 3.01
N LYS A 276 15.82 25.90 2.60
CA LYS A 276 16.31 26.33 1.27
C LYS A 276 17.70 25.79 0.87
N TYR A 277 18.55 25.57 1.86
CA TYR A 277 19.93 25.07 1.73
C TYR A 277 20.22 23.83 2.60
N ALA A 278 19.19 23.20 3.18
CA ALA A 278 19.35 22.08 4.10
C ALA A 278 19.40 20.73 3.37
N SER A 279 20.36 19.88 3.74
CA SER A 279 20.51 18.51 3.21
C SER A 279 19.80 17.45 4.06
N ASP A 280 19.48 17.78 5.31
CA ASP A 280 18.65 17.00 6.24
C ASP A 280 17.48 17.91 6.63
N ILE A 281 16.24 17.43 6.53
CA ILE A 281 15.02 18.21 6.81
C ILE A 281 14.03 17.39 7.64
N ILE A 282 13.21 18.07 8.45
CA ILE A 282 12.14 17.46 9.23
C ILE A 282 10.79 17.96 8.69
N ILE A 283 9.86 17.04 8.42
CA ILE A 283 8.48 17.34 8.02
C ILE A 283 7.53 16.89 9.13
N VAL A 284 6.79 17.84 9.71
CA VAL A 284 5.76 17.61 10.74
C VAL A 284 4.36 17.92 10.22
N GLU A 285 3.32 17.53 10.97
CA GLU A 285 1.94 17.80 10.58
C GLU A 285 1.50 19.25 10.91
N GLY A 286 1.60 19.68 12.17
CA GLY A 286 1.10 20.99 12.62
C GLY A 286 2.16 22.11 12.68
N GLU A 287 1.71 23.36 12.61
CA GLU A 287 2.59 24.53 12.80
C GLU A 287 3.16 24.57 14.24
N MET A 288 2.36 24.13 15.22
CA MET A 288 2.79 23.98 16.61
C MET A 288 3.94 22.98 16.75
N ASP A 289 3.93 21.91 15.96
CA ASP A 289 4.99 20.90 15.98
C ASP A 289 6.28 21.45 15.39
N LYS A 290 6.19 22.30 14.34
CA LYS A 290 7.36 22.98 13.78
C LYS A 290 8.01 23.88 14.82
N LEU A 291 7.20 24.68 15.52
CA LEU A 291 7.67 25.50 16.64
C LEU A 291 8.27 24.63 17.76
N SER A 292 7.73 23.44 18.01
CA SER A 292 8.25 22.52 19.03
C SER A 292 9.58 21.86 18.65
N MET A 293 9.78 21.53 17.36
CA MET A 293 11.08 21.09 16.83
C MET A 293 12.14 22.18 16.95
N GLU A 294 11.75 23.44 16.78
CA GLU A 294 12.67 24.58 16.92
C GLU A 294 13.13 24.80 18.38
N GLU A 295 12.26 24.59 19.36
CA GLU A 295 12.64 24.56 20.79
C GLU A 295 13.59 23.39 21.13
N ALA A 296 13.56 22.30 20.35
CA ALA A 296 14.54 21.21 20.41
C ALA A 296 15.84 21.49 19.62
N GLY A 297 15.95 22.66 18.98
CA GLY A 297 17.13 23.08 18.23
C GLY A 297 17.12 22.76 16.73
N TYR A 298 16.02 22.24 16.18
CA TYR A 298 15.89 21.95 14.76
C TYR A 298 15.23 23.10 14.00
N HIS A 299 16.07 23.99 13.45
CA HIS A 299 15.60 25.04 12.56
C HIS A 299 15.16 24.50 11.19
N ASN A 300 15.77 23.41 10.71
CA ASN A 300 15.53 22.72 9.43
C ASN A 300 14.20 21.92 9.40
N CYS A 301 13.14 22.45 10.02
CA CYS A 301 11.83 21.80 10.13
C CYS A 301 10.76 22.59 9.36
N VAL A 302 9.80 21.88 8.75
CA VAL A 302 8.65 22.45 8.06
C VAL A 302 7.35 21.73 8.45
N SER A 303 6.22 22.45 8.49
CA SER A 303 4.88 21.82 8.62
C SER A 303 4.09 21.87 7.32
N VAL A 304 3.27 20.84 7.09
CA VAL A 304 2.38 20.79 5.92
C VAL A 304 1.25 21.83 6.02
N PRO A 305 0.80 22.42 4.89
CA PRO A 305 -0.28 23.42 4.92
C PRO A 305 -1.65 22.83 5.24
N GLY A 306 -1.97 21.67 4.67
CA GLY A 306 -3.24 20.95 4.87
C GLY A 306 -3.09 19.81 5.88
N GLY A 307 -4.18 19.46 6.57
CA GLY A 307 -4.20 18.30 7.47
C GLY A 307 -4.13 16.97 6.73
N ALA A 308 -3.87 15.89 7.47
CA ALA A 308 -3.75 14.55 6.94
C ALA A 308 -5.01 14.04 6.18
N PRO A 309 -4.83 13.23 5.11
CA PRO A 309 -5.93 12.53 4.46
C PRO A 309 -6.39 11.34 5.32
N SER A 310 -7.67 10.98 5.20
CA SER A 310 -8.26 9.86 5.95
C SER A 310 -7.77 8.48 5.52
N LYS A 311 -7.26 8.34 4.29
CA LYS A 311 -6.63 7.11 3.79
C LYS A 311 -5.55 7.40 2.77
N VAL A 312 -4.67 6.42 2.58
CA VAL A 312 -3.75 6.33 1.46
C VAL A 312 -4.52 6.18 0.14
N SER A 313 -4.17 6.99 -0.84
CA SER A 313 -4.65 6.93 -2.22
C SER A 313 -4.17 5.65 -2.91
N GLU A 314 -5.07 4.97 -3.60
CA GLU A 314 -4.80 3.68 -4.26
C GLU A 314 -3.85 3.81 -5.46
N VAL A 315 -3.89 4.97 -6.11
CA VAL A 315 -3.04 5.34 -7.25
C VAL A 315 -2.40 6.69 -6.96
N LEU A 316 -1.13 6.86 -7.33
CA LEU A 316 -0.47 8.16 -7.32
C LEU A 316 -0.99 9.02 -8.48
N PRO A 317 -1.58 10.20 -8.23
CA PRO A 317 -1.92 11.15 -9.29
C PRO A 317 -0.66 11.74 -9.93
N GLU A 318 -0.80 12.20 -11.18
CA GLU A 318 0.19 13.04 -11.86
C GLU A 318 0.33 14.41 -11.16
N GLU A 319 1.50 15.06 -11.27
CA GLU A 319 1.84 16.28 -10.51
C GLU A 319 0.78 17.41 -10.67
N GLU A 320 0.18 17.55 -11.85
CA GLU A 320 -0.84 18.56 -12.16
C GLU A 320 -2.24 18.24 -11.60
N LYS A 321 -2.48 16.97 -11.21
CA LYS A 321 -3.76 16.48 -10.68
C LYS A 321 -3.73 16.32 -9.16
N ASP A 322 -2.55 16.36 -8.56
CA ASP A 322 -2.29 16.10 -7.15
C ASP A 322 -2.58 17.31 -6.23
N THR A 323 -3.75 17.90 -6.42
CA THR A 323 -4.16 19.17 -5.79
C THR A 323 -4.07 19.18 -4.26
N SER A 324 -4.20 18.02 -3.59
CA SER A 324 -4.05 17.88 -2.14
C SER A 324 -2.59 18.00 -1.69
N PHE A 325 -1.64 17.50 -2.49
CA PHE A 325 -0.20 17.51 -2.21
C PHE A 325 0.58 18.51 -3.08
N GLN A 326 -0.13 19.45 -3.73
CA GLN A 326 0.45 20.51 -4.57
C GLN A 326 1.63 21.24 -3.92
N TYR A 327 1.65 21.36 -2.59
CA TYR A 327 2.73 21.98 -1.85
C TYR A 327 4.08 21.25 -1.98
N LEU A 328 4.09 19.94 -2.21
CA LEU A 328 5.31 19.19 -2.50
C LEU A 328 5.90 19.62 -3.85
N TRP A 329 5.06 19.73 -4.88
CA TRP A 329 5.44 20.13 -6.23
C TRP A 329 5.86 21.62 -6.27
N ASN A 330 5.11 22.50 -5.60
CA ASN A 330 5.43 23.92 -5.45
C ASN A 330 6.74 24.18 -4.67
N CYS A 331 7.24 23.20 -3.91
CA CYS A 331 8.46 23.29 -3.12
C CYS A 331 9.56 22.31 -3.58
N LYS A 332 9.41 21.71 -4.78
CA LYS A 332 10.29 20.67 -5.31
C LYS A 332 11.77 21.06 -5.31
N GLU A 333 12.10 22.30 -5.68
CA GLU A 333 13.47 22.86 -5.66
C GLU A 333 14.12 22.94 -4.27
N TYR A 334 13.32 22.86 -3.20
CA TYR A 334 13.78 22.83 -1.82
C TYR A 334 13.95 21.37 -1.38
N LEU A 335 12.96 20.52 -1.69
CA LEU A 335 12.93 19.11 -1.31
C LEU A 335 13.97 18.27 -2.06
N ASP A 336 14.25 18.52 -3.34
CA ASP A 336 15.20 17.73 -4.14
C ASP A 336 16.66 17.87 -3.69
N LYS A 337 16.97 18.91 -2.90
CA LYS A 337 18.27 19.07 -2.23
C LYS A 337 18.40 18.24 -0.95
N ALA A 338 17.27 17.83 -0.36
CA ALA A 338 17.26 17.07 0.88
C ALA A 338 17.63 15.59 0.61
N SER A 339 18.81 15.21 1.08
CA SER A 339 19.32 13.84 1.09
C SER A 339 18.72 12.97 2.20
N ARG A 340 18.24 13.61 3.29
CA ARG A 340 17.58 12.97 4.42
C ARG A 340 16.31 13.75 4.78
N ILE A 341 15.20 13.04 4.89
CA ILE A 341 13.88 13.60 5.17
C ILE A 341 13.27 12.83 6.35
N ILE A 342 13.24 13.44 7.53
CA ILE A 342 12.62 12.86 8.73
C ILE A 342 11.14 13.22 8.74
N ILE A 343 10.26 12.23 8.71
CA ILE A 343 8.81 12.40 8.75
C ILE A 343 8.32 12.16 10.18
N ALA A 344 7.77 13.21 10.78
CA ALA A 344 7.32 13.30 12.17
C ALA A 344 5.86 13.82 12.23
N THR A 345 4.97 13.09 11.55
CA THR A 345 3.52 13.32 11.53
C THR A 345 2.82 12.67 12.72
N ASP A 346 1.54 12.98 12.93
CA ASP A 346 0.77 12.53 14.10
C ASP A 346 0.74 10.99 14.28
N ALA A 347 0.69 10.56 15.54
CA ALA A 347 0.61 9.15 15.95
C ALA A 347 -0.76 8.48 15.72
N ASP A 348 -1.58 9.01 14.82
CA ASP A 348 -2.92 8.50 14.50
C ASP A 348 -3.05 8.03 13.04
N ALA A 349 -4.15 7.36 12.71
CA ALA A 349 -4.32 6.74 11.39
C ALA A 349 -4.25 7.75 10.21
N PRO A 350 -4.85 8.97 10.31
CA PRO A 350 -4.59 10.05 9.35
C PRO A 350 -3.11 10.41 9.24
N GLY A 351 -2.41 10.70 10.35
CA GLY A 351 -0.98 11.03 10.35
C GLY A 351 -0.12 9.94 9.71
N GLN A 352 -0.49 8.66 9.89
CA GLN A 352 0.16 7.54 9.20
C GLN A 352 -0.12 7.49 7.70
N ALA A 353 -1.33 7.85 7.26
CA ALA A 353 -1.63 8.00 5.83
C ALA A 353 -0.87 9.18 5.21
N LEU A 354 -0.76 10.31 5.92
CA LEU A 354 0.03 11.47 5.51
C LEU A 354 1.51 11.12 5.33
N ALA A 355 2.11 10.41 6.28
CA ALA A 355 3.50 9.95 6.19
C ALA A 355 3.75 9.09 4.93
N GLU A 356 2.83 8.17 4.62
CA GLU A 356 2.92 7.30 3.45
C GLU A 356 2.66 8.03 2.13
N GLU A 357 1.83 9.09 2.12
CA GLU A 357 1.63 9.98 0.96
C GLU A 357 2.87 10.83 0.66
N ILE A 358 3.53 11.37 1.69
CA ILE A 358 4.76 12.15 1.56
C ILE A 358 5.91 11.23 1.12
N ALA A 359 6.15 10.14 1.87
CA ALA A 359 7.30 9.26 1.64
C ALA A 359 7.32 8.66 0.23
N ARG A 360 6.16 8.28 -0.33
CA ARG A 360 6.11 7.70 -1.68
C ARG A 360 6.29 8.72 -2.82
N ARG A 361 6.04 10.01 -2.57
CA ARG A 361 6.24 11.09 -3.56
C ARG A 361 7.65 11.63 -3.53
N LEU A 362 8.23 11.74 -2.34
CA LEU A 362 9.59 12.24 -2.18
C LEU A 362 10.64 11.14 -2.42
N GLY A 363 10.29 9.87 -2.21
CA GLY A 363 11.20 8.72 -2.36
C GLY A 363 11.49 8.12 -0.98
N LYS A 364 11.07 6.86 -0.77
CA LYS A 364 11.15 6.22 0.55
C LYS A 364 12.58 5.97 1.01
N GLU A 365 13.47 5.77 0.06
CA GLU A 365 14.91 5.55 0.26
C GLU A 365 15.65 6.72 0.90
N ARG A 366 15.10 7.94 0.82
CA ARG A 366 15.58 9.13 1.55
C ARG A 366 14.68 9.57 2.70
N CYS A 367 13.68 8.75 3.07
CA CYS A 367 12.78 9.04 4.16
C CYS A 367 13.14 8.25 5.42
N TRP A 368 13.04 8.95 6.55
CA TRP A 368 13.08 8.41 7.90
C TRP A 368 11.75 8.70 8.58
N ARG A 369 11.45 7.99 9.65
CA ARG A 369 10.18 8.08 10.38
C ARG A 369 10.42 8.08 11.87
N VAL A 370 9.73 8.99 12.55
CA VAL A 370 9.71 9.05 14.02
C VAL A 370 8.70 8.04 14.55
N ASN A 371 9.12 7.26 15.55
CA ASN A 371 8.24 6.38 16.31
C ASN A 371 7.96 7.02 17.68
N TRP A 372 6.81 7.68 17.83
CA TRP A 372 6.47 8.39 19.06
C TRP A 372 6.47 7.47 20.28
N PRO A 373 7.04 7.91 21.43
CA PRO A 373 7.18 7.04 22.59
C PRO A 373 5.84 6.71 23.25
N ASN A 374 5.81 5.63 24.04
CA ASN A 374 4.66 5.32 24.90
C ASN A 374 4.57 6.34 26.06
N LYS A 375 3.34 6.74 26.39
CA LYS A 375 2.95 7.41 27.64
C LYS A 375 2.76 6.37 28.75
N SER A 376 1.83 5.45 28.52
CA SER A 376 1.42 4.41 29.47
C SER A 376 0.61 3.32 28.75
N GLY A 377 0.95 2.05 28.97
CA GLY A 377 0.24 0.93 28.33
C GLY A 377 0.28 1.02 26.81
N THR A 378 -0.89 1.20 26.20
CA THR A 378 -1.08 1.34 24.74
C THR A 378 -1.15 2.79 24.25
N GLU A 379 -1.13 3.78 25.14
CA GLU A 379 -1.16 5.19 24.74
C GLU A 379 0.24 5.70 24.38
N VAL A 380 0.33 6.42 23.26
CA VAL A 380 1.54 7.10 22.77
C VAL A 380 1.42 8.61 22.90
N TYR A 381 2.56 9.30 22.85
CA TYR A 381 2.56 10.74 22.56
C TYR A 381 2.07 10.96 21.12
N LYS A 382 1.18 11.94 20.95
CA LYS A 382 0.48 12.14 19.68
C LYS A 382 1.37 12.83 18.65
N ASP A 383 2.10 13.85 19.09
CA ASP A 383 2.79 14.80 18.23
C ASP A 383 4.02 15.40 18.94
N ALA A 384 4.77 16.26 18.23
CA ALA A 384 6.02 16.82 18.73
C ALA A 384 5.78 17.76 19.92
N ASN A 385 4.68 18.51 19.90
CA ASN A 385 4.35 19.42 20.98
C ASN A 385 4.02 18.68 22.28
N GLU A 386 3.30 17.55 22.23
CA GLU A 386 3.09 16.74 23.43
C GLU A 386 4.41 16.20 24.00
N VAL A 387 5.35 15.71 23.17
CA VAL A 387 6.66 15.25 23.66
C VAL A 387 7.43 16.41 24.31
N LEU A 388 7.45 17.59 23.68
CA LEU A 388 8.09 18.79 24.25
C LEU A 388 7.48 19.16 25.61
N MET A 389 6.16 19.21 25.72
CA MET A 389 5.46 19.61 26.95
C MET A 389 5.67 18.63 28.11
N TYR A 390 5.70 17.33 27.86
CA TYR A 390 5.72 16.30 28.91
C TYR A 390 7.09 15.67 29.19
N LYS A 391 8.00 15.64 28.20
CA LYS A 391 9.36 15.08 28.34
C LYS A 391 10.48 16.10 28.15
N GLY A 392 10.16 17.30 27.65
CA GLY A 392 11.13 18.36 27.41
C GLY A 392 11.89 18.21 26.08
N LYS A 393 12.64 19.26 25.77
CA LYS A 393 13.35 19.43 24.50
C LYS A 393 14.39 18.35 24.21
N ASP A 394 15.11 17.87 25.24
CA ASP A 394 16.23 16.94 25.05
C ASP A 394 15.72 15.55 24.66
N ALA A 395 14.58 15.13 25.21
CA ALA A 395 13.90 13.90 24.83
C ALA A 395 13.28 13.97 23.42
N LEU A 396 12.72 15.12 23.02
CA LEU A 396 12.28 15.34 21.64
C LEU A 396 13.49 15.30 20.68
N LYS A 397 14.65 15.81 21.12
CA LYS A 397 15.87 15.79 20.32
C LYS A 397 16.40 14.38 20.07
N GLU A 398 16.55 13.58 21.14
CA GLU A 398 16.95 12.17 21.06
C GLU A 398 16.00 11.36 20.17
N LEU A 399 14.70 11.63 20.24
CA LEU A 399 13.69 10.97 19.42
C LEU A 399 13.85 11.24 17.90
N ILE A 400 14.30 12.43 17.53
CA ILE A 400 14.60 12.79 16.13
C ILE A 400 15.93 12.19 15.68
N GLU A 401 16.95 12.18 16.54
CA GLU A 401 18.25 11.56 16.26
C GLU A 401 18.11 10.04 16.04
N THR A 402 17.18 9.39 16.75
CA THR A 402 16.89 7.95 16.68
C THR A 402 15.83 7.55 15.64
N ALA A 403 15.36 8.47 14.79
CA ALA A 403 14.38 8.17 13.74
C ALA A 403 14.85 7.00 12.82
N GLU A 404 13.93 6.09 12.50
CA GLU A 404 14.22 4.87 11.75
C GLU A 404 14.04 5.06 10.23
N LEU A 405 14.71 4.25 9.40
CA LEU A 405 14.50 4.27 7.95
C LEU A 405 13.04 3.92 7.61
N TYR A 406 12.44 4.67 6.68
CA TYR A 406 11.05 4.41 6.27
C TYR A 406 10.94 3.02 5.62
N PRO A 407 9.98 2.16 6.02
CA PRO A 407 9.91 0.79 5.53
C PRO A 407 9.69 0.72 4.00
N ILE A 408 10.69 0.20 3.30
CA ILE A 408 10.66 -0.08 1.87
C ILE A 408 10.13 -1.50 1.66
N ARG A 409 9.06 -1.66 0.87
CA ARG A 409 8.47 -2.98 0.60
C ARG A 409 9.49 -3.92 -0.05
N GLY A 410 9.70 -5.09 0.54
CA GLY A 410 10.66 -6.08 0.07
C GLY A 410 12.08 -5.91 0.61
N LEU A 411 12.38 -4.81 1.30
CA LEU A 411 13.64 -4.65 2.05
C LEU A 411 13.40 -5.05 3.50
N PHE A 412 14.18 -6.00 4.00
CA PHE A 412 14.10 -6.48 5.38
C PHE A 412 15.49 -6.50 6.01
N SER A 413 15.59 -6.16 7.30
CA SER A 413 16.82 -6.32 8.07
C SER A 413 17.03 -7.79 8.40
N PHE A 414 18.24 -8.32 8.27
CA PHE A 414 18.51 -9.71 8.71
C PHE A 414 18.11 -9.93 10.18
N ARG A 415 18.25 -8.88 11.01
CA ARG A 415 17.87 -8.92 12.43
C ARG A 415 16.38 -9.10 12.67
N SER A 416 15.48 -8.71 11.76
CA SER A 416 14.03 -8.90 11.96
C SER A 416 13.60 -10.36 11.84
N PHE A 417 14.45 -11.23 11.30
CA PHE A 417 14.20 -12.68 11.20
C PHE A 417 14.83 -13.48 12.36
N SER A 418 15.48 -12.83 13.35
CA SER A 418 16.25 -13.57 14.35
C SER A 418 15.40 -14.56 15.16
N SER A 419 14.16 -14.20 15.51
CA SER A 419 13.23 -15.10 16.20
C SER A 419 12.78 -16.25 15.31
N GLU A 420 12.45 -15.99 14.05
CA GLU A 420 12.04 -17.01 13.07
C GLU A 420 13.18 -18.01 12.79
N ILE A 421 14.42 -17.52 12.73
CA ILE A 421 15.62 -18.36 12.58
C ILE A 421 15.87 -19.19 13.85
N ASP A 422 15.72 -18.60 15.05
CA ASP A 422 15.83 -19.31 16.33
C ASP A 422 14.78 -20.41 16.45
N ASP A 423 13.52 -20.09 16.13
CA ASP A 423 12.40 -21.02 16.22
C ASP A 423 12.57 -22.17 15.20
N TYR A 424 13.03 -21.86 13.98
CA TYR A 424 13.38 -22.85 12.96
C TYR A 424 14.53 -23.75 13.41
N TYR A 425 15.64 -23.17 13.89
CA TYR A 425 16.82 -23.93 14.32
C TYR A 425 16.53 -24.82 15.53
N HIS A 426 15.70 -24.34 16.46
CA HIS A 426 15.27 -25.10 17.64
C HIS A 426 14.04 -25.99 17.37
N CYS A 427 13.54 -26.08 16.13
CA CYS A 427 12.36 -26.86 15.73
C CYS A 427 11.12 -26.58 16.62
N ARG A 428 10.94 -25.32 17.07
CA ARG A 428 9.88 -24.96 18.03
C ARG A 428 8.49 -24.96 17.40
N SER A 429 8.39 -24.87 16.07
CA SER A 429 7.11 -24.91 15.36
C SER A 429 6.64 -26.34 15.05
N GLY A 430 7.50 -27.35 15.22
CA GLY A 430 7.23 -28.77 14.96
C GLY A 430 7.14 -29.16 13.47
N ASN A 431 7.00 -28.19 12.56
CA ASN A 431 6.87 -28.42 11.12
C ASN A 431 8.23 -28.62 10.42
N GLU A 432 9.34 -28.22 11.05
CA GLU A 432 10.67 -28.13 10.43
C GLU A 432 11.30 -29.49 10.11
N GLN A 433 10.87 -30.56 10.79
CA GLN A 433 11.36 -31.94 10.58
C GLN A 433 10.56 -32.73 9.53
N GLY A 434 9.41 -32.19 9.09
CA GLY A 434 8.48 -32.84 8.18
C GLY A 434 7.73 -34.03 8.79
N VAL A 435 6.66 -34.45 8.11
CA VAL A 435 5.86 -35.62 8.51
C VAL A 435 6.46 -36.91 7.94
N SER A 436 6.53 -37.94 8.77
CA SER A 436 6.93 -39.30 8.39
C SER A 436 6.09 -39.82 7.21
N THR A 437 6.74 -40.39 6.22
CA THR A 437 6.10 -41.01 5.03
C THR A 437 5.39 -42.34 5.32
N GLY A 438 5.51 -42.86 6.56
CA GLY A 438 5.11 -44.21 6.95
C GLY A 438 6.20 -45.26 6.72
N TRP A 439 7.15 -45.01 5.80
CA TRP A 439 8.21 -45.95 5.47
C TRP A 439 9.53 -45.62 6.18
N ARG A 440 9.90 -46.42 7.19
CA ARG A 440 11.13 -46.22 7.99
C ARG A 440 12.41 -46.10 7.15
N ALA A 441 12.49 -46.83 6.04
CA ALA A 441 13.63 -46.77 5.12
C ALA A 441 13.72 -45.44 4.35
N LEU A 442 12.60 -44.73 4.18
CA LEU A 442 12.54 -43.45 3.46
C LEU A 442 12.63 -42.24 4.40
N ASN A 443 12.07 -42.32 5.61
CA ASN A 443 12.07 -41.22 6.59
C ASN A 443 13.47 -40.69 6.95
N SER A 444 14.52 -41.50 6.76
CA SER A 444 15.93 -41.08 6.94
C SER A 444 16.49 -40.21 5.80
N LEU A 445 15.78 -40.17 4.66
CA LEU A 445 16.15 -39.47 3.43
C LEU A 445 15.14 -38.38 3.04
N TYR A 446 13.86 -38.56 3.39
CA TYR A 446 12.76 -37.69 3.02
C TYR A 446 11.58 -37.83 3.99
N ASN A 447 11.09 -36.69 4.49
CA ASN A 447 9.82 -36.50 5.18
C ASN A 447 9.03 -35.40 4.45
N VAL A 448 7.70 -35.39 4.59
CA VAL A 448 6.83 -34.43 3.88
C VAL A 448 6.71 -33.13 4.67
N VAL A 449 7.34 -32.06 4.19
CA VAL A 449 7.30 -30.74 4.83
C VAL A 449 6.16 -29.89 4.26
N PRO A 450 5.26 -29.32 5.09
CA PRO A 450 4.23 -28.39 4.64
C PRO A 450 4.82 -27.18 3.91
N GLY A 451 4.25 -26.82 2.76
CA GLY A 451 4.70 -25.68 1.94
C GLY A 451 5.83 -26.00 0.95
N GLU A 452 6.41 -27.20 0.97
CA GLU A 452 7.35 -27.65 -0.07
C GLU A 452 6.64 -28.34 -1.25
N LEU A 453 7.18 -28.15 -2.47
CA LEU A 453 6.76 -28.88 -3.66
C LEU A 453 7.54 -30.20 -3.79
N THR A 454 6.86 -31.32 -3.55
CA THR A 454 7.43 -32.66 -3.77
C THR A 454 7.17 -33.10 -5.22
N VAL A 455 8.22 -33.44 -5.98
CA VAL A 455 8.10 -33.93 -7.36
C VAL A 455 8.49 -35.40 -7.43
N ILE A 456 7.56 -36.25 -7.85
CA ILE A 456 7.74 -37.71 -7.94
C ILE A 456 7.86 -38.11 -9.40
N THR A 457 8.89 -38.90 -9.72
CA THR A 457 9.28 -39.23 -11.09
C THR A 457 9.91 -40.62 -11.16
N GLY A 458 9.81 -41.27 -12.31
CA GLY A 458 10.12 -42.67 -12.51
C GLY A 458 9.60 -43.20 -13.84
N VAL A 459 10.09 -44.37 -14.25
CA VAL A 459 9.79 -45.03 -15.53
C VAL A 459 8.26 -45.21 -15.73
N PRO A 460 7.73 -45.20 -16.96
CA PRO A 460 6.33 -45.59 -17.20
C PRO A 460 6.01 -46.95 -16.54
N ASN A 461 4.80 -47.06 -15.99
CA ASN A 461 4.31 -48.24 -15.26
C ASN A 461 5.17 -48.68 -14.03
N SER A 462 5.99 -47.79 -13.45
CA SER A 462 6.82 -48.08 -12.27
C SER A 462 6.10 -47.93 -10.91
N GLY A 463 4.76 -47.95 -10.87
CA GLY A 463 3.99 -47.81 -9.62
C GLY A 463 3.98 -46.40 -9.01
N LYS A 464 4.08 -45.33 -9.81
CA LYS A 464 4.20 -43.95 -9.30
C LYS A 464 2.92 -43.44 -8.62
N SER A 465 1.77 -43.70 -9.24
CA SER A 465 0.47 -43.23 -8.76
C SER A 465 0.11 -43.98 -7.48
N GLU A 466 0.27 -45.29 -7.51
CA GLU A 466 0.09 -46.21 -6.39
C GLU A 466 0.99 -45.85 -5.18
N TRP A 467 2.22 -45.39 -5.44
CA TRP A 467 3.12 -44.89 -4.41
C TRP A 467 2.66 -43.55 -3.82
N ILE A 468 2.14 -42.64 -4.65
CA ILE A 468 1.53 -41.39 -4.17
C ILE A 468 0.32 -41.71 -3.30
N ASP A 469 -0.60 -42.54 -3.78
CA ASP A 469 -1.85 -42.86 -3.09
C ASP A 469 -1.58 -43.51 -1.73
N ALA A 470 -0.62 -44.45 -1.65
CA ALA A 470 -0.16 -45.04 -0.39
C ALA A 470 0.50 -44.01 0.55
N LEU A 471 1.27 -43.05 0.03
CA LEU A 471 1.85 -41.97 0.84
C LEU A 471 0.74 -41.07 1.42
N LEU A 472 -0.29 -40.75 0.64
CA LEU A 472 -1.43 -39.95 1.10
C LEU A 472 -2.21 -40.67 2.21
N CYS A 473 -2.46 -41.98 2.07
CA CYS A 473 -3.05 -42.80 3.13
C CYS A 473 -2.20 -42.78 4.42
N ASN A 474 -0.89 -43.03 4.32
CA ASN A 474 0.01 -43.03 5.49
C ASN A 474 -0.02 -41.69 6.25
N ILE A 475 -0.05 -40.56 5.54
CA ILE A 475 -0.07 -39.23 6.16
C ILE A 475 -1.46 -38.90 6.72
N ASN A 476 -2.54 -39.31 6.03
CA ASN A 476 -3.89 -39.16 6.56
C ASN A 476 -4.09 -39.95 7.87
N GLU A 477 -3.60 -41.19 7.94
CA GLU A 477 -3.68 -42.02 9.14
C GLU A 477 -2.82 -41.48 10.30
N THR A 478 -1.57 -41.06 10.02
CA THR A 478 -0.63 -40.66 11.08
C THR A 478 -0.87 -39.25 11.63
N VAL A 479 -1.32 -38.30 10.81
CA VAL A 479 -1.47 -36.89 11.21
C VAL A 479 -2.77 -36.22 10.75
N GLY A 480 -3.72 -36.98 10.17
CA GLY A 480 -5.05 -36.48 9.83
C GLY A 480 -5.12 -35.50 8.66
N TRP A 481 -4.11 -35.44 7.79
CA TRP A 481 -4.10 -34.49 6.66
C TRP A 481 -5.19 -34.80 5.64
N THR A 482 -5.81 -33.74 5.12
CA THR A 482 -6.83 -33.81 4.06
C THR A 482 -6.23 -33.35 2.73
N PHE A 483 -6.44 -34.12 1.67
CA PHE A 483 -5.82 -33.90 0.36
C PHE A 483 -6.83 -33.52 -0.72
N ALA A 484 -6.42 -32.64 -1.64
CA ALA A 484 -7.14 -32.37 -2.88
C ALA A 484 -6.41 -33.05 -4.04
N LEU A 485 -7.04 -34.01 -4.69
CA LEU A 485 -6.46 -34.75 -5.81
C LEU A 485 -6.95 -34.20 -7.15
N CYS A 486 -6.02 -33.91 -8.06
CA CYS A 486 -6.29 -33.59 -9.46
C CYS A 486 -5.58 -34.60 -10.35
N SER A 487 -6.34 -35.59 -10.82
CA SER A 487 -5.86 -36.67 -11.69
C SER A 487 -6.34 -36.41 -13.12
N MET A 488 -5.39 -36.27 -14.05
CA MET A 488 -5.70 -36.12 -15.49
C MET A 488 -5.79 -37.45 -16.23
N GLU A 489 -5.36 -38.56 -15.61
CA GLU A 489 -5.31 -39.89 -16.24
C GLU A 489 -6.52 -40.75 -15.83
N ASN A 490 -6.84 -40.79 -14.53
CA ASN A 490 -7.94 -41.58 -13.96
C ASN A 490 -9.11 -40.70 -13.50
N LYS A 491 -10.34 -41.21 -13.67
CA LYS A 491 -11.57 -40.61 -13.13
C LYS A 491 -11.60 -40.67 -11.61
N ALA A 492 -12.30 -39.73 -10.96
CA ALA A 492 -12.46 -39.68 -9.50
C ALA A 492 -13.03 -41.00 -8.92
N SER A 493 -13.99 -41.62 -9.61
CA SER A 493 -14.56 -42.92 -9.19
C SER A 493 -13.56 -44.07 -9.12
N ILE A 494 -12.51 -44.05 -9.94
CA ILE A 494 -11.43 -45.06 -9.90
C ILE A 494 -10.53 -44.80 -8.70
N HIS A 495 -10.20 -43.54 -8.43
CA HIS A 495 -9.44 -43.13 -7.23
C HIS A 495 -10.16 -43.50 -5.94
N HIS A 496 -11.48 -43.32 -5.86
CA HIS A 496 -12.25 -43.75 -4.67
C HIS A 496 -12.10 -45.25 -4.38
N LEU A 497 -12.13 -46.11 -5.41
CA LEU A 497 -11.93 -47.56 -5.24
C LEU A 497 -10.50 -47.87 -4.79
N ILE A 498 -9.49 -47.25 -5.41
CA ILE A 498 -8.08 -47.42 -5.04
C ILE A 498 -7.84 -47.04 -3.57
N PHE A 499 -8.39 -45.91 -3.10
CA PHE A 499 -8.25 -45.52 -1.70
C PHE A 499 -8.95 -46.49 -0.74
N ILE A 500 -10.16 -46.97 -1.07
CA ILE A 500 -10.85 -47.99 -0.26
C ILE A 500 -10.01 -49.26 -0.14
N ASP A 501 -9.51 -49.79 -1.26
CA ASP A 501 -8.67 -51.00 -1.29
C ASP A 501 -7.36 -50.79 -0.49
N LEU A 502 -6.70 -49.63 -0.61
CA LEU A 502 -5.49 -49.31 0.16
C LEU A 502 -5.78 -49.22 1.67
N PHE A 503 -6.88 -48.58 2.09
CA PHE A 503 -7.28 -48.54 3.50
C PHE A 503 -7.64 -49.93 4.04
N GLU A 504 -8.29 -50.79 3.26
CA GLU A 504 -8.55 -52.20 3.65
C GLU A 504 -7.25 -53.00 3.86
N ILE A 505 -6.27 -52.81 2.98
CA ILE A 505 -4.95 -53.46 3.05
C ILE A 505 -4.15 -52.96 4.26
N MET A 506 -4.17 -51.65 4.52
CA MET A 506 -3.41 -51.04 5.63
C MET A 506 -4.01 -51.36 7.00
N GLN A 507 -5.34 -51.32 7.16
CA GLN A 507 -6.01 -51.59 8.44
C GLN A 507 -6.25 -53.08 8.71
N GLY A 508 -6.05 -53.95 7.72
CA GLY A 508 -6.13 -55.39 7.88
C GLY A 508 -7.56 -55.93 7.98
N SER A 509 -8.20 -56.17 6.82
CA SER A 509 -9.36 -57.08 6.68
C SER A 509 -10.63 -56.73 7.50
N PHE A 510 -10.83 -55.49 7.91
CA PHE A 510 -11.99 -55.09 8.74
C PHE A 510 -13.32 -54.96 7.94
N TRP A 511 -13.27 -54.77 6.62
CA TRP A 511 -14.41 -54.26 5.86
C TRP A 511 -15.33 -55.29 5.19
N ARG A 512 -14.92 -56.58 5.08
CA ARG A 512 -15.78 -57.64 4.50
C ARG A 512 -17.09 -57.90 5.25
N SER A 513 -17.24 -57.39 6.49
CA SER A 513 -18.49 -57.43 7.25
C SER A 513 -19.42 -56.23 7.03
N THR A 514 -18.87 -55.05 6.69
CA THR A 514 -19.54 -53.77 7.00
C THR A 514 -20.21 -53.11 5.79
N LEU A 515 -19.74 -53.42 4.57
CA LEU A 515 -20.33 -52.98 3.30
C LEU A 515 -21.79 -53.44 3.05
N ARG A 516 -22.37 -54.27 3.93
CA ARG A 516 -23.77 -54.71 3.82
C ARG A 516 -24.78 -53.74 4.45
N ASN A 517 -24.35 -52.76 5.28
CA ASN A 517 -25.26 -51.98 6.14
C ASN A 517 -25.18 -50.44 6.02
N HIS A 518 -24.21 -49.84 5.33
CA HIS A 518 -24.13 -48.37 5.20
C HIS A 518 -23.84 -47.89 3.78
N SER A 519 -24.88 -47.88 2.95
CA SER A 519 -24.93 -47.13 1.68
C SER A 519 -25.55 -45.75 1.89
N SER A 520 -24.85 -44.84 2.58
CA SER A 520 -25.27 -43.43 2.65
C SER A 520 -24.12 -42.47 2.95
N THR A 521 -24.17 -41.31 2.28
CA THR A 521 -23.41 -40.08 2.53
C THR A 521 -21.91 -40.06 2.18
N LEU A 522 -21.62 -39.81 0.89
CA LEU A 522 -20.44 -39.08 0.40
C LEU A 522 -20.90 -38.19 -0.76
N ASP A 523 -21.02 -36.88 -0.53
CA ASP A 523 -21.40 -35.90 -1.55
C ASP A 523 -20.16 -35.18 -2.11
N MET A 524 -19.96 -35.23 -3.43
CA MET A 524 -19.17 -34.26 -4.19
C MET A 524 -19.73 -34.15 -5.62
N GLU A 525 -19.76 -32.92 -6.15
CA GLU A 525 -20.36 -32.60 -7.46
C GLU A 525 -19.45 -32.97 -8.65
N ASP A 526 -20.06 -33.36 -9.76
CA ASP A 526 -19.39 -33.74 -11.01
C ASP A 526 -19.11 -32.50 -11.88
N PRO A 527 -17.85 -32.15 -12.21
CA PRO A 527 -17.53 -30.93 -12.98
C PRO A 527 -17.97 -30.94 -14.45
N LEU A 528 -18.64 -32.00 -14.92
CA LEU A 528 -19.07 -32.18 -16.32
C LEU A 528 -20.58 -32.01 -16.54
N SER A 529 -21.33 -31.47 -15.59
CA SER A 529 -22.75 -31.11 -15.74
C SER A 529 -23.00 -29.60 -15.91
N VAL A 530 -22.36 -28.96 -16.91
CA VAL A 530 -22.78 -27.67 -17.52
C VAL A 530 -22.53 -27.72 -19.03
#